data_AF-A0A1Y2IWW9-F1
#
_entry.id   AF-A0A1Y2IWW9-F1
#
_cell.length_a   1.000
_cell.length_b   1.000
_cell.length_c   1.000
_cell.angle_alpha   90.00
_cell.angle_beta   90.00
_cell.angle_gamma   90.00
#
_symmetry.space_group_name_H-M   'P 1'
#
loop_
_entity.id
_entity.type
_entity.pdbx_description
1 polymer ?
#
loop_
_entity_poly.entity_id
_entity_poly.type
_entity_poly.pdbx_seq_one_letter_code
_entity_poly.pdbx_strand_id
1 'polypeptide(L)'
;MSKAPKAQTIPSPIRNKKPYTAVHSDASSDAESSHSHHEYGLLDLDEPMKCSFHEGESVWIRLKDSAHWVRGTLSVKGPRTTATREGTGFAYPVQYEKDGKIRRDYFAPQNGELKPDTPEVRQLLADGGWL
;
A
#
# COMPACT_ATOMS: atom_id res chain seq x y z
N MET A 1 3.62 19.79 49.52
CA MET A 1 4.20 18.89 48.50
C MET A 1 5.21 19.72 47.72
N SER A 2 6.50 19.56 47.99
CA SER A 2 7.55 20.49 47.53
C SER A 2 8.75 19.75 46.94
N LYS A 3 9.23 20.29 45.82
CA LYS A 3 10.60 20.26 45.23
C LYS A 3 11.07 19.03 44.43
N ALA A 4 11.39 19.29 43.15
CA ALA A 4 12.53 18.69 42.43
C ALA A 4 13.86 19.29 42.97
N PRO A 5 15.06 18.67 42.83
CA PRO A 5 15.85 18.77 41.57
C PRO A 5 16.97 17.71 41.29
N LYS A 6 17.45 17.71 40.02
CA LYS A 6 18.83 17.59 39.44
C LYS A 6 19.93 16.59 39.91
N ALA A 7 20.71 16.20 38.87
CA ALA A 7 22.17 15.98 38.75
C ALA A 7 22.72 14.56 39.02
N GLN A 8 23.20 13.87 37.98
CA GLN A 8 24.62 13.73 37.54
C GLN A 8 25.53 13.01 38.54
N THR A 9 26.08 11.86 38.14
CA THR A 9 27.41 11.38 38.57
C THR A 9 27.98 10.46 37.48
N ILE A 10 29.07 10.91 36.85
CA ILE A 10 30.01 10.10 36.08
C ILE A 10 31.09 9.65 37.07
N PRO A 11 31.64 8.44 36.91
CA PRO A 11 33.09 8.39 36.67
C PRO A 11 33.46 7.38 35.57
N SER A 12 34.25 7.84 34.60
CA SER A 12 35.27 7.02 33.92
C SER A 12 36.63 7.30 34.62
N PRO A 13 37.79 6.68 34.29
CA PRO A 13 38.09 5.65 33.28
C PRO A 13 39.05 4.54 33.77
N ILE A 14 39.07 3.33 33.18
CA ILE A 14 40.28 2.50 33.21
C ILE A 14 40.64 2.00 31.81
N ARG A 15 41.76 2.57 31.38
CA ARG A 15 42.61 2.34 30.22
C ARG A 15 43.23 0.95 30.23
N ASN A 16 42.93 0.11 29.24
CA ASN A 16 43.84 -0.94 28.78
C ASN A 16 43.88 -0.98 27.25
N LYS A 17 44.93 -0.35 26.69
CA LYS A 17 45.39 -0.60 25.32
C LYS A 17 46.28 -1.84 25.35
N LYS A 18 46.16 -2.72 24.35
CA LYS A 18 47.28 -3.43 23.69
C LYS A 18 46.77 -4.09 22.39
N PRO A 19 47.67 -4.37 21.42
CA PRO A 19 47.45 -4.09 20.00
C PRO A 19 47.67 -5.33 19.09
N TYR A 20 47.59 -5.09 17.77
CA TYR A 20 47.93 -6.00 16.65
C TYR A 20 46.98 -7.20 16.47
N THR A 21 46.54 -7.64 15.29
CA THR A 21 46.63 -7.27 13.87
C THR A 21 45.72 -8.27 13.17
N ALA A 22 44.90 -7.84 12.21
CA ALA A 22 44.64 -8.59 10.97
C ALA A 22 43.67 -7.77 10.10
N VAL A 23 44.21 -7.28 9.00
CA VAL A 23 43.48 -6.84 7.82
C VAL A 23 42.59 -7.97 7.32
N HIS A 24 41.27 -7.79 7.37
CA HIS A 24 40.36 -8.36 6.39
C HIS A 24 39.22 -7.35 6.23
N SER A 25 39.42 -6.41 5.30
CA SER A 25 38.36 -5.59 4.75
C SER A 25 37.45 -6.49 3.92
N ASP A 26 36.49 -7.14 4.59
CA ASP A 26 35.34 -7.67 3.90
C ASP A 26 34.25 -6.59 3.94
N ALA A 27 34.42 -5.62 3.06
CA ALA A 27 33.33 -4.75 2.66
C ALA A 27 32.40 -5.58 1.77
N SER A 28 31.63 -6.49 2.37
CA SER A 28 30.52 -7.14 1.70
C SER A 28 29.41 -6.10 1.58
N SER A 29 29.49 -5.34 0.50
CA SER A 29 28.40 -4.55 -0.05
C SER A 29 27.42 -5.55 -0.65
N ASP A 30 26.61 -6.18 0.22
CA ASP A 30 25.54 -7.06 -0.23
C ASP A 30 24.51 -6.21 -0.97
N ALA A 31 24.35 -6.56 -2.23
CA ALA A 31 23.61 -5.82 -3.23
C ALA A 31 22.15 -5.67 -2.79
N GLU A 32 21.66 -4.42 -2.84
CA GLU A 32 20.38 -4.03 -3.42
C GLU A 32 19.33 -5.17 -3.40
N SER A 33 18.79 -5.51 -2.23
CA SER A 33 17.41 -5.97 -2.23
C SER A 33 16.56 -4.75 -2.51
N SER A 34 16.58 -4.35 -3.80
CA SER A 34 15.51 -3.60 -4.41
C SER A 34 14.31 -4.54 -4.41
N HIS A 35 13.79 -4.82 -3.22
CA HIS A 35 12.40 -5.11 -3.01
C HIS A 35 11.72 -3.90 -3.64
N SER A 36 11.38 -4.02 -4.92
CA SER A 36 10.30 -3.25 -5.50
C SER A 36 9.21 -3.36 -4.45
N HIS A 37 8.96 -2.24 -3.77
CA HIS A 37 8.01 -2.15 -2.68
C HIS A 37 6.63 -2.36 -3.31
N HIS A 38 6.31 -3.61 -3.60
CA HIS A 38 4.97 -4.08 -3.88
C HIS A 38 4.26 -3.99 -2.55
N GLU A 39 3.76 -2.80 -2.23
CA GLU A 39 3.06 -2.48 -0.98
C GLU A 39 1.91 -3.47 -0.73
N TYR A 40 1.38 -4.07 -1.80
CA TYR A 40 0.27 -5.02 -1.77
C TYR A 40 0.62 -6.42 -2.31
N GLY A 41 1.84 -6.64 -2.82
CA GLY A 41 2.27 -7.93 -3.37
C GLY A 41 1.38 -8.44 -4.51
N LEU A 42 0.83 -7.54 -5.34
CA LEU A 42 -0.13 -7.92 -6.38
C LEU A 42 0.59 -8.56 -7.55
N LEU A 43 0.18 -9.78 -7.90
CA LEU A 43 0.65 -10.45 -9.13
C LEU A 43 -0.31 -10.17 -10.29
N ASP A 44 -1.59 -9.95 -9.98
CA ASP A 44 -2.62 -9.67 -10.99
C ASP A 44 -3.71 -8.70 -10.48
N LEU A 45 -4.34 -8.01 -11.42
CA LEU A 45 -5.42 -7.07 -11.18
C LEU A 45 -6.71 -7.76 -10.70
N ASP A 46 -6.90 -9.03 -11.02
CA ASP A 46 -8.10 -9.78 -10.63
C ASP A 46 -8.03 -10.40 -9.23
N GLU A 47 -6.86 -10.30 -8.59
CA GLU A 47 -6.65 -10.83 -7.24
C GLU A 47 -7.46 -10.06 -6.19
N PRO A 48 -8.17 -10.76 -5.30
CA PRO A 48 -8.75 -10.15 -4.10
C PRO A 48 -7.70 -9.38 -3.32
N MET A 49 -8.06 -8.21 -2.80
CA MET A 49 -7.15 -7.39 -2.01
C MET A 49 -7.81 -6.87 -0.75
N LYS A 50 -7.02 -6.82 0.33
CA LYS A 50 -7.40 -6.24 1.61
C LYS A 50 -6.81 -4.84 1.70
N CYS A 51 -7.63 -3.85 1.40
CA CYS A 51 -7.28 -2.45 1.54
C CYS A 51 -8.45 -1.68 2.14
N SER A 52 -8.12 -0.60 2.82
CA SER A 52 -9.08 0.44 3.23
C SER A 52 -8.84 1.66 2.37
N PHE A 53 -9.91 2.42 2.13
CA PHE A 53 -9.81 3.63 1.35
C PHE A 53 -10.42 4.82 2.08
N HIS A 54 -9.98 6.01 1.68
CA HIS A 54 -10.50 7.28 2.14
C HIS A 54 -11.37 7.97 1.07
N GLU A 55 -12.25 8.84 1.54
CA GLU A 55 -13.06 9.67 0.66
C GLU A 55 -12.19 10.51 -0.28
N GLY A 56 -12.59 10.62 -1.55
CA GLY A 56 -11.89 11.43 -2.54
C GLY A 56 -10.65 10.77 -3.15
N GLU A 57 -10.26 9.58 -2.69
CA GLU A 57 -9.13 8.86 -3.28
C GLU A 57 -9.43 8.42 -4.71
N SER A 58 -8.39 8.47 -5.54
CA SER A 58 -8.42 7.93 -6.89
C SER A 58 -8.21 6.41 -6.85
N VAL A 59 -9.03 5.70 -7.62
CA VAL A 59 -9.05 4.24 -7.66
C VAL A 59 -9.25 3.76 -9.09
N TRP A 60 -8.90 2.50 -9.32
CA TRP A 60 -9.17 1.77 -10.54
C TRP A 60 -10.28 0.76 -10.29
N ILE A 61 -11.29 0.74 -11.15
CA ILE A 61 -12.42 -0.19 -11.06
C ILE A 61 -12.54 -1.01 -12.32
N ARG A 62 -12.90 -2.29 -12.16
CA ARG A 62 -13.20 -3.18 -13.27
C ARG A 62 -14.70 -3.21 -13.53
N LEU A 63 -15.12 -2.82 -14.72
CA LEU A 63 -16.53 -2.83 -15.09
C LEU A 63 -16.99 -4.26 -15.42
N LYS A 64 -18.06 -4.72 -14.78
CA LYS A 64 -18.58 -6.09 -14.95
C LYS A 64 -19.00 -6.42 -16.38
N ASP A 65 -19.45 -5.42 -17.13
CA ASP A 65 -20.01 -5.61 -18.46
C ASP A 65 -18.97 -5.60 -19.59
N SER A 66 -17.82 -4.94 -19.40
CA SER A 66 -16.79 -4.82 -20.43
C SER A 66 -15.46 -5.47 -20.04
N ALA A 67 -15.29 -5.86 -18.77
CA ALA A 67 -14.00 -6.27 -18.19
C ALA A 67 -12.88 -5.21 -18.32
N HIS A 68 -13.22 -3.97 -18.70
CA HIS A 68 -12.28 -2.87 -18.79
C HIS A 68 -12.06 -2.23 -17.42
N TRP A 69 -10.82 -1.79 -17.21
CA TRP A 69 -10.46 -0.95 -16.08
C TRP A 69 -10.69 0.51 -16.41
N VAL A 70 -11.37 1.21 -15.51
CA VAL A 70 -11.58 2.66 -15.61
C VAL A 70 -11.19 3.34 -14.30
N ARG A 71 -10.73 4.59 -14.42
CA ARG A 71 -10.40 5.39 -13.25
C ARG A 71 -11.68 5.95 -12.63
N GLY A 72 -11.72 5.96 -11.30
CA GLY A 72 -12.82 6.51 -10.52
C GLY A 72 -12.31 7.24 -9.28
N THR A 73 -13.27 7.80 -8.54
CA THR A 73 -13.01 8.51 -7.29
C THR A 73 -13.99 8.03 -6.24
N LEU A 74 -13.50 7.79 -5.03
CA LEU A 74 -14.36 7.38 -3.92
C LEU A 74 -15.28 8.50 -3.47
N SER A 75 -16.55 8.15 -3.34
CA SER A 75 -17.59 9.07 -2.87
C SER A 75 -17.55 9.20 -1.34
N VAL A 76 -18.01 10.35 -0.85
CA VAL A 76 -18.29 10.67 0.58
C VAL A 76 -19.14 9.62 1.30
N LYS A 77 -19.90 8.81 0.57
CA LYS A 77 -20.71 7.76 1.17
C LYS A 77 -19.79 6.67 1.73
N GLY A 78 -20.01 6.29 2.98
CA GLY A 78 -19.24 5.20 3.60
C GLY A 78 -19.41 3.84 2.88
N PRO A 79 -18.50 2.89 3.15
CA PRO A 79 -18.59 1.53 2.62
C PRO A 79 -19.84 0.81 3.14
N ARG A 80 -20.28 -0.20 2.38
CA ARG A 80 -21.38 -1.09 2.75
C ARG A 80 -20.87 -2.51 2.92
N THR A 81 -21.37 -3.20 3.93
CA THR A 81 -21.15 -4.65 4.06
C THR A 81 -21.82 -5.37 2.90
N THR A 82 -21.10 -6.30 2.27
CA THR A 82 -21.60 -7.13 1.17
C THR A 82 -21.03 -8.54 1.24
N ALA A 83 -21.67 -9.48 0.55
CA ALA A 83 -21.04 -10.76 0.22
C ALA A 83 -19.91 -10.54 -0.81
N THR A 84 -18.82 -11.26 -0.64
CA THR A 84 -17.59 -11.22 -1.46
C THR A 84 -17.09 -12.64 -1.69
N ARG A 85 -16.09 -12.81 -2.56
CA ARG A 85 -15.44 -14.12 -2.78
C ARG A 85 -14.84 -14.74 -1.51
N GLU A 86 -14.42 -13.91 -0.56
CA GLU A 86 -13.84 -14.34 0.72
C GLU A 86 -14.87 -14.46 1.87
N GLY A 87 -16.18 -14.38 1.56
CA GLY A 87 -17.25 -14.39 2.55
C GLY A 87 -17.90 -13.02 2.71
N THR A 88 -17.72 -12.35 3.84
CA THR A 88 -18.28 -11.00 4.08
C THR A 88 -17.18 -9.95 3.96
N GLY A 89 -17.43 -8.90 3.19
CA GLY A 89 -16.48 -7.80 2.98
C GLY A 89 -17.17 -6.44 2.82
N PHE A 90 -16.41 -5.47 2.31
CA PHE A 90 -16.87 -4.09 2.13
C PHE A 90 -16.88 -3.70 0.66
N ALA A 91 -17.98 -3.10 0.22
CA ALA A 91 -18.05 -2.42 -1.07
C ALA A 91 -18.03 -0.91 -0.87
N TYR A 92 -17.21 -0.24 -1.66
CA TYR A 92 -17.01 1.20 -1.61
C TYR A 92 -17.74 1.88 -2.76
N PRO A 93 -18.44 3.00 -2.52
CA PRO A 93 -19.10 3.74 -3.58
C PRO A 93 -18.08 4.54 -4.39
N VAL A 94 -17.97 4.23 -5.68
CA VAL A 94 -17.05 4.89 -6.61
C VAL A 94 -17.84 5.67 -7.63
N GLN A 95 -17.46 6.93 -7.85
CA GLN A 95 -17.92 7.75 -8.95
C GLN A 95 -16.94 7.61 -10.12
N TYR A 96 -17.44 7.34 -11.31
CA TYR A 96 -16.63 7.13 -12.51
C TYR A 96 -17.35 7.62 -13.75
N GLU A 97 -16.61 7.87 -14.82
CA GLU A 97 -17.18 8.24 -16.12
C GLU A 97 -17.27 7.00 -17.02
N LYS A 98 -18.42 6.84 -17.67
CA LYS A 98 -18.64 5.80 -18.68
C LYS A 98 -19.54 6.36 -19.78
N ASP A 99 -19.08 6.27 -21.03
CA ASP A 99 -19.79 6.77 -22.22
C ASP A 99 -20.19 8.26 -22.10
N GLY A 100 -19.28 9.10 -21.57
CA GLY A 100 -19.52 10.53 -21.37
C GLY A 100 -20.49 10.86 -20.24
N LYS A 101 -20.86 9.88 -19.40
CA LYS A 101 -21.80 10.05 -18.29
C LYS A 101 -21.16 9.66 -16.96
N ILE A 102 -21.36 10.51 -15.95
CA ILE A 102 -20.96 10.20 -14.59
C ILE A 102 -21.92 9.16 -14.01
N ARG A 103 -21.35 8.06 -13.50
CA ARG A 103 -22.06 6.99 -12.80
C ARG A 103 -21.53 6.84 -11.38
N ARG A 104 -22.30 6.15 -10.54
CA ARG A 104 -21.89 5.80 -9.18
C ARG A 104 -22.40 4.41 -8.84
N ASP A 105 -21.47 3.50 -8.53
CA ASP A 105 -21.76 2.12 -8.15
C ASP A 105 -20.87 1.69 -6.97
N TYR A 106 -21.11 0.49 -6.46
CA TYR A 106 -20.37 -0.09 -5.34
C TYR A 106 -19.44 -1.21 -5.83
N PHE A 107 -18.16 -1.13 -5.44
CA PHE A 107 -17.12 -2.07 -5.84
C PHE A 107 -16.38 -2.61 -4.62
N ALA A 108 -16.09 -3.91 -4.59
CA ALA A 108 -15.40 -4.53 -3.47
C ALA A 108 -13.96 -4.95 -3.85
N PRO A 109 -12.92 -4.48 -3.15
CA PRO A 109 -11.54 -4.89 -3.44
C PRO A 109 -11.34 -6.40 -3.22
N GLN A 110 -12.11 -7.02 -2.33
CA GLN A 110 -12.11 -8.47 -2.09
C GLN A 110 -12.67 -9.29 -3.27
N ASN A 111 -13.29 -8.64 -4.26
CA ASN A 111 -13.73 -9.30 -5.49
C ASN A 111 -12.76 -9.11 -6.66
N GLY A 112 -11.66 -8.36 -6.48
CA GLY A 112 -10.73 -8.01 -7.57
C GLY A 112 -11.29 -6.96 -8.53
N GLU A 113 -12.36 -6.26 -8.18
CA GLU A 113 -13.01 -5.24 -9.04
C GLU A 113 -12.66 -3.80 -8.65
N LEU A 114 -11.85 -3.60 -7.60
CA LEU A 114 -11.41 -2.29 -7.10
C LEU A 114 -9.94 -2.35 -6.65
N LYS A 115 -9.12 -1.42 -7.14
CA LYS A 115 -7.70 -1.27 -6.80
C LYS A 115 -7.34 0.19 -6.51
N PRO A 116 -6.36 0.49 -5.64
CA PRO A 116 -5.88 1.85 -5.40
C PRO A 116 -5.10 2.37 -6.61
N ASP A 117 -5.03 3.68 -6.76
CA ASP A 117 -4.22 4.32 -7.79
C ASP A 117 -2.74 4.41 -7.37
N THR A 118 -2.08 3.24 -7.24
CA THR A 118 -0.65 3.13 -6.92
C THR A 118 0.20 2.96 -8.18
N PRO A 119 1.52 3.23 -8.13
CA PRO A 119 2.42 2.92 -9.24
C PRO A 119 2.37 1.45 -9.66
N GLU A 120 2.28 0.53 -8.70
CA GLU A 120 2.19 -0.92 -8.94
C GLU A 120 0.94 -1.29 -9.75
N VAL A 121 -0.24 -0.80 -9.34
CA VAL A 121 -1.49 -1.06 -10.07
C VAL A 121 -1.46 -0.44 -11.46
N ARG A 122 -0.90 0.77 -11.61
CA ARG A 122 -0.74 1.41 -12.92
C ARG A 122 0.19 0.64 -13.84
N GLN A 123 1.26 0.03 -13.31
CA GLN A 123 2.14 -0.83 -14.08
C GLN A 123 1.38 -2.07 -14.59
N LEU A 124 0.65 -2.76 -13.72
CA LEU A 124 -0.17 -3.92 -14.13
C LEU A 124 -1.23 -3.54 -15.18
N LEU A 125 -1.83 -2.36 -15.05
CA LEU A 125 -2.78 -1.83 -16.02
C LEU A 125 -2.13 -1.52 -17.38
N ALA A 126 -0.90 -0.99 -17.39
CA ALA A 126 -0.16 -0.77 -18.62
C ALA A 126 0.25 -2.09 -19.27
N ASP A 127 0.73 -3.05 -18.48
CA ASP A 127 1.22 -4.35 -18.95
C ASP A 127 0.11 -5.17 -19.65
N GLY A 128 -1.15 -5.03 -19.24
CA GLY A 128 -2.29 -5.64 -19.94
C GLY A 128 -3.09 -4.71 -20.85
N GLY A 129 -2.57 -3.51 -21.16
CA GLY A 129 -3.08 -2.65 -22.24
C GLY A 129 -4.35 -1.86 -21.92
N TRP A 130 -4.61 -1.57 -20.65
CA TRP A 130 -5.71 -0.70 -20.21
C TRP A 130 -5.29 0.77 -19.98
N LEU A 131 -3.98 1.04 -20.03
CA LEU A 131 -3.34 2.35 -19.91
C LEU A 131 -2.37 2.61 -21.06
#